data_AF-A0A936VPB6-F1
#
_entry.id   AF-A0A936VPB6-F1
#
_cell.length_a   1.000
_cell.length_b   1.000
_cell.length_c   1.000
_cell.angle_alpha   90.00
_cell.angle_beta   90.00
_cell.angle_gamma   90.00
#
_symmetry.space_group_name_H-M   'P 1'
#
loop_
_entity.id
_entity.type
_entity.pdbx_description
1 polymer ?
#
loop_
_entity_poly.entity_id
_entity_poly.type
_entity_poly.pdbx_seq_one_letter_code
_entity_poly.pdbx_strand_id
1 'polypeptide(L)'
;MTIKNGDAPDSKLGAVRRSTHDWLTRLTQLSDTLLHCPADIATRCELAMLLEDLGQHEEALVNWKAVLTSEPNNLVAREGAARCRRWLGRSLQSPI
;
A
#
# COMPACT_ATOMS: atom_id res chain seq x y z
N MET A 1 49.49 -9.65 11.75
CA MET A 1 48.77 -8.52 12.36
C MET A 1 47.42 -8.38 11.67
N THR A 2 46.39 -8.12 12.47
CA THR A 2 45.00 -7.76 12.16
C THR A 2 44.04 -8.87 11.71
N ILE A 3 43.25 -9.21 12.72
CA ILE A 3 42.01 -9.97 12.82
C ILE A 3 40.88 -9.20 12.12
N LYS A 4 39.96 -9.89 11.45
CA LYS A 4 38.50 -9.88 11.75
C LYS A 4 37.75 -10.59 10.62
N ASN A 5 37.17 -11.75 10.93
CA ASN A 5 35.78 -11.90 11.39
C ASN A 5 34.83 -11.50 10.25
N GLY A 6 33.96 -12.33 9.70
CA GLY A 6 33.35 -13.56 10.18
C GLY A 6 32.07 -13.73 9.34
N ASP A 7 31.65 -14.97 9.17
CA ASP A 7 30.27 -15.43 8.99
C ASP A 7 29.24 -14.56 8.23
N ALA A 8 28.64 -15.18 7.20
CA ALA A 8 27.34 -14.83 6.62
C ALA A 8 26.21 -14.83 7.69
N PRO A 9 24.90 -14.60 7.41
CA PRO A 9 24.21 -14.23 6.17
C PRO A 9 23.14 -13.13 6.37
N ASP A 10 23.34 -11.92 5.85
CA ASP A 10 22.32 -10.86 5.96
C ASP A 10 21.18 -10.95 4.90
N SER A 11 20.98 -12.13 4.32
CA SER A 11 20.01 -12.33 3.22
C SER A 11 18.57 -11.97 3.60
N LYS A 12 18.23 -11.87 4.90
CA LYS A 12 16.91 -11.47 5.38
C LYS A 12 16.72 -9.95 5.46
N LEU A 13 17.71 -9.16 5.90
CA LEU A 13 17.56 -7.69 5.93
C LEU A 13 17.69 -7.07 4.53
N GLY A 14 18.49 -7.66 3.64
CA GLY A 14 18.58 -7.24 2.24
C GLY A 14 17.29 -7.44 1.43
N ALA A 15 16.44 -8.40 1.82
CA ALA A 15 15.13 -8.64 1.19
C ALA A 15 14.07 -7.65 1.70
N VAL A 16 14.04 -7.37 3.01
CA VAL A 16 13.12 -6.39 3.61
C VAL A 16 13.42 -4.98 3.12
N ARG A 17 14.71 -4.61 3.03
CA ARG A 17 15.15 -3.28 2.60
C ARG A 17 14.85 -3.03 1.12
N ARG A 18 14.96 -4.07 0.27
CA ARG A 18 14.51 -4.01 -1.13
C ARG A 18 13.00 -3.84 -1.24
N SER A 19 12.24 -4.71 -0.57
CA SER A 19 10.77 -4.61 -0.55
C SER A 19 10.30 -3.22 -0.11
N THR A 20 11.01 -2.62 0.86
CA THR A 20 10.70 -1.27 1.34
C THR A 20 10.98 -0.18 0.29
N HIS A 21 12.08 -0.33 -0.45
CA HIS A 21 12.46 0.58 -1.51
C HIS A 21 11.50 0.49 -2.71
N ASP A 22 11.11 -0.73 -3.09
CA ASP A 22 10.22 -0.99 -4.22
C ASP A 22 8.83 -0.36 -4.03
N TRP A 23 8.23 -0.44 -2.83
CA TRP A 23 6.92 0.20 -2.60
C TRP A 23 7.00 1.73 -2.58
N LEU A 24 8.10 2.30 -2.07
CA LEU A 24 8.31 3.75 -2.08
C LEU A 24 8.43 4.29 -3.51
N THR A 25 9.22 3.61 -4.35
CA THR A 25 9.32 3.93 -5.78
C THR A 25 7.95 3.85 -6.45
N ARG A 26 7.20 2.78 -6.15
CA ARG A 26 5.87 2.56 -6.75
C ARG A 26 4.85 3.60 -6.31
N LEU A 27 4.80 3.98 -5.03
CA LEU A 27 3.97 5.09 -4.55
C LEU A 27 4.31 6.40 -5.23
N THR A 28 5.60 6.68 -5.38
CA THR A 28 6.06 7.92 -6.02
C THR A 28 5.62 7.96 -7.48
N GLN A 29 5.76 6.85 -8.20
CA GLN A 29 5.36 6.76 -9.60
C GLN A 29 3.84 6.84 -9.80
N LEU A 30 3.06 6.23 -8.89
CA LEU A 30 1.59 6.36 -8.89
C LEU A 30 1.13 7.79 -8.55
N SER A 31 1.85 8.47 -7.67
CA SER A 31 1.55 9.87 -7.32
C SER A 31 1.89 10.83 -8.46
N ASP A 32 3.02 10.62 -9.14
CA ASP A 32 3.44 11.39 -10.31
C ASP A 32 2.46 11.22 -11.49
N THR A 33 2.04 9.99 -11.75
CA THR A 33 1.01 9.71 -12.77
C THR A 33 -0.33 10.36 -12.43
N LEU A 34 -0.73 10.38 -11.15
CA LEU A 34 -1.92 11.13 -10.69
C LEU A 34 -1.74 12.65 -10.78
N LEU A 35 -0.52 13.17 -10.71
CA LEU A 35 -0.25 14.59 -10.93
C LEU A 35 -0.50 14.97 -12.39
N HIS A 36 -0.10 14.11 -13.33
CA HIS A 36 -0.34 14.29 -14.75
C HIS A 36 -1.78 13.97 -15.18
N CYS A 37 -2.39 12.97 -14.56
CA CYS A 37 -3.74 12.49 -14.83
C CYS A 37 -4.53 12.33 -13.53
N PRO A 38 -5.03 13.44 -12.94
CA PRO A 38 -5.71 13.41 -11.65
C PRO A 38 -7.10 12.78 -11.71
N ALA A 39 -7.58 12.39 -12.88
CA ALA A 39 -8.82 11.64 -13.07
C ALA A 39 -8.57 10.14 -13.31
N ASP A 40 -7.32 9.68 -13.31
CA ASP A 40 -7.01 8.28 -13.59
C ASP A 40 -7.40 7.39 -12.41
N ILE A 41 -8.56 6.76 -12.55
CA ILE A 41 -9.14 5.94 -11.49
C ILE A 41 -8.33 4.65 -11.28
N ALA A 42 -7.79 4.07 -12.36
CA ALA A 42 -6.97 2.86 -12.27
C ALA A 42 -5.73 3.11 -11.40
N THR A 43 -5.02 4.20 -11.65
CA THR A 43 -3.85 4.60 -10.86
C THR A 43 -4.22 4.87 -9.39
N ARG A 44 -5.36 5.51 -9.12
CA ARG A 44 -5.87 5.66 -7.74
C ARG A 44 -6.18 4.32 -7.07
N CYS A 45 -6.74 3.37 -7.82
CA CYS A 45 -6.99 2.02 -7.32
C CYS A 45 -5.69 1.30 -6.97
N GLU A 46 -4.67 1.40 -7.83
CA GLU A 46 -3.35 0.84 -7.56
C GLU A 46 -2.69 1.45 -6.32
N LEU A 47 -2.80 2.77 -6.14
CA LEU A 47 -2.29 3.45 -4.95
C LEU A 47 -3.01 2.96 -3.69
N ALA A 48 -4.33 2.80 -3.74
CA ALA A 48 -5.11 2.27 -2.62
C ALA A 48 -4.76 0.81 -2.30
N MET A 49 -4.51 -0.03 -3.31
CA MET A 49 -4.04 -1.41 -3.11
C MET A 49 -2.65 -1.45 -2.47
N LEU A 50 -1.74 -0.55 -2.87
CA LEU A 50 -0.42 -0.46 -2.27
C LEU A 50 -0.48 -0.04 -0.80
N LEU A 51 -1.38 0.89 -0.45
CA LEU A 51 -1.66 1.25 0.93
C LEU A 51 -2.26 0.09 1.74
N GLU A 52 -3.11 -0.75 1.12
CA GLU A 52 -3.61 -1.98 1.76
C GLU A 52 -2.46 -2.94 2.12
N ASP A 53 -1.50 -3.13 1.21
CA ASP A 53 -0.34 -4.01 1.41
C ASP A 53 0.60 -3.50 2.52
N LEU A 54 0.70 -2.17 2.65
CA LEU A 54 1.43 -1.50 3.73
C LEU A 54 0.70 -1.54 5.09
N GLY A 55 -0.51 -2.10 5.15
CA GLY A 55 -1.36 -2.14 6.35
C GLY A 55 -2.05 -0.80 6.66
N GLN A 56 -1.95 0.19 5.77
CA GLN A 56 -2.59 1.50 5.89
C GLN A 56 -4.04 1.45 5.40
N HIS A 57 -4.85 0.59 6.02
CA HIS A 57 -6.23 0.33 5.60
C HIS A 57 -7.14 1.57 5.73
N GLU A 58 -6.82 2.52 6.63
CA GLU A 58 -7.55 3.79 6.77
C GLU A 58 -7.37 4.68 5.55
N GLU A 59 -6.12 4.94 5.15
CA GLU A 59 -5.80 5.77 3.98
C GLU A 59 -6.24 5.10 2.68
N ALA A 60 -6.08 3.78 2.56
CA ALA A 60 -6.61 3.02 1.44
C ALA A 60 -8.13 3.20 1.32
N LEU A 61 -8.88 3.12 2.42
CA LEU A 61 -10.34 3.29 2.41
C LEU A 61 -10.77 4.68 1.94
N VAL A 62 -10.03 5.72 2.31
CA VAL A 62 -10.30 7.10 1.84
C VAL A 62 -10.13 7.17 0.32
N ASN A 63 -9.05 6.62 -0.21
CA ASN A 63 -8.80 6.56 -1.65
C ASN A 63 -9.87 5.75 -2.39
N TRP A 64 -10.26 4.58 -1.87
CA TRP A 64 -11.33 3.77 -2.45
C TRP A 64 -12.68 4.51 -2.46
N LYS A 65 -13.02 5.23 -1.40
CA LYS A 65 -14.24 6.05 -1.36
C LYS A 65 -14.20 7.20 -2.37
N ALA A 66 -13.05 7.84 -2.56
CA ALA A 66 -12.88 8.87 -3.57
C ALA A 66 -13.13 8.31 -4.97
N VAL A 67 -12.55 7.14 -5.27
CA VAL A 67 -12.81 6.41 -6.52
C VAL A 67 -14.31 6.11 -6.69
N LEU A 68 -14.98 5.57 -5.67
CA LEU A 68 -16.41 5.26 -5.74
C LEU A 68 -17.32 6.49 -5.87
N THR A 69 -16.83 7.66 -5.49
CA THR A 69 -17.55 8.92 -5.68
C THR A 69 -17.52 9.34 -7.14
N SER A 70 -16.41 9.11 -7.84
CA SER A 70 -16.28 9.37 -9.28
C SER A 70 -16.87 8.25 -10.13
N GLU A 71 -16.61 7.00 -9.76
CA GLU A 71 -17.06 5.78 -10.43
C GLU A 71 -17.75 4.82 -9.45
N PRO A 72 -19.05 5.02 -9.16
CA PRO A 72 -19.79 4.17 -8.22
C PRO A 72 -19.93 2.71 -8.68
N ASN A 73 -19.76 2.45 -9.98
CA ASN A 73 -19.80 1.11 -10.58
C ASN A 73 -18.43 0.41 -10.61
N ASN A 74 -17.38 1.03 -10.09
CA ASN A 74 -16.05 0.43 -10.08
C ASN A 74 -16.00 -0.73 -9.07
N LEU A 75 -15.97 -1.95 -9.60
CA LEU A 75 -15.99 -3.18 -8.80
C LEU A 75 -14.77 -3.28 -7.88
N VAL A 76 -13.59 -2.97 -8.41
CA VAL A 76 -12.30 -3.03 -7.70
C VAL A 76 -12.36 -2.14 -6.47
N ALA A 77 -12.89 -0.92 -6.60
CA ALA A 77 -13.00 0.00 -5.48
C ALA A 77 -14.02 -0.42 -4.43
N ARG A 78 -15.12 -1.07 -4.84
CA ARG A 78 -16.10 -1.63 -3.90
C ARG A 78 -15.48 -2.76 -3.09
N GLU A 79 -14.74 -3.65 -3.75
CA GLU A 79 -14.06 -4.78 -3.11
C GLU A 79 -12.96 -4.31 -2.17
N GLY A 80 -12.11 -3.37 -2.60
CA GLY A 80 -11.05 -2.77 -1.78
C GLY A 80 -11.61 -2.05 -0.55
N ALA A 81 -12.66 -1.23 -0.71
CA ALA A 81 -13.32 -0.58 0.40
C ALA A 81 -13.92 -1.59 1.41
N ALA A 82 -14.51 -2.68 0.92
CA ALA A 82 -15.07 -3.73 1.77
C ALA A 82 -13.97 -4.47 2.56
N ARG A 83 -12.84 -4.78 1.92
CA ARG A 83 -11.66 -5.37 2.59
C ARG A 83 -11.12 -4.45 3.68
N CYS A 84 -10.88 -3.18 3.36
CA CYS A 84 -10.36 -2.20 4.31
C CYS A 84 -11.30 -2.04 5.52
N ARG A 85 -12.62 -1.91 5.28
CA ARG A 85 -13.61 -1.84 6.36
C ARG A 85 -13.61 -3.08 7.26
N ARG A 86 -13.43 -4.27 6.68
CA ARG A 86 -13.35 -5.52 7.45
C ARG A 86 -12.10 -5.54 8.32
N TRP A 87 -10.96 -5.11 7.79
CA TRP A 87 -9.72 -4.99 8.54
C TRP A 87 -9.84 -4.00 9.70
N LEU A 88 -10.34 -2.79 9.43
CA LEU A 88 -10.55 -1.76 10.45
C LEU A 88 -11.57 -2.18 11.51
N GLY A 89 -12.65 -2.84 11.10
CA GLY A 89 -13.65 -3.37 12.04
C GLY A 89 -13.10 -4.48 12.93
N ARG A 90 -12.12 -5.26 12.47
CA ARG A 90 -11.42 -6.26 13.30
C ARG A 90 -10.34 -5.64 14.19
N SER A 91 -9.59 -4.66 13.71
CA SER A 91 -8.56 -4.00 14.52
C SER A 91 -9.16 -3.19 15.67
N LEU A 92 -10.32 -2.56 15.45
CA LEU A 92 -11.09 -1.89 16.51
C LEU A 92 -11.72 -2.87 17.52
N GLN A 93 -11.88 -4.14 17.15
CA GLN A 93 -12.40 -5.21 18.02
C GLN A 93 -11.31 -6.01 18.73
N SER A 94 -10.05 -5.59 18.69
CA SER A 94 -9.05 -6.07 19.64
C SER A 94 -9.08 -5.18 20.89
N PRO A 95 -9.92 -5.48 21.91
CA PRO A 95 -9.66 -4.95 23.23
C PRO A 95 -8.32 -5.51 23.70
N ILE A 96 -7.45 -4.60 24.13
CA ILE A 96 -6.27 -4.89 24.94
C ILE A 96 -6.75 -5.46 26.27
#